data_AF-A0A4P9VUW3-F1
#
_entry.id   AF-A0A4P9VUW3-F1
#
_cell.length_a   1.000
_cell.length_b   1.000
_cell.length_c   1.000
_cell.angle_alpha   90.00
_cell.angle_beta   90.00
_cell.angle_gamma   90.00
#
_symmetry.space_group_name_H-M   'P 1'
#
loop_
_entity.id
_entity.type
_entity.pdbx_description
1 polymer ?
#
loop_
_entity_poly.entity_id
_entity_poly.type
_entity_poly.pdbx_seq_one_letter_code
_entity_poly.pdbx_strand_id
1 'polypeptide(L)'
;MKKYLCLRARNSRDAKLAINIHQGKVIRSNPDADPAFRNMLEALTNKGLKPEIDDCRLFCFLVEDPKNTDFYQFNEVELEISDDWFEAEKSKVRHLVGAAYCEATAKLADEIPMKDQKRKIKYQVPKEMI
;
A
#
# COMPACT_ATOMS: atom_id res chain seq x y z
N MET A 1 -14.55 -5.26 1.42
CA MET A 1 -13.79 -5.51 0.17
C MET A 1 -12.32 -5.67 0.56
N LYS A 2 -11.55 -6.53 -0.11
CA LYS A 2 -10.10 -6.65 0.16
C LYS A 2 -9.32 -5.66 -0.69
N LYS A 3 -8.29 -5.06 -0.11
CA LYS A 3 -7.43 -4.10 -0.78
C LYS A 3 -6.06 -4.02 -0.13
N TYR A 4 -5.04 -3.76 -0.93
CA TYR A 4 -3.75 -3.34 -0.43
C TYR A 4 -3.82 -1.86 -0.08
N LEU A 5 -3.49 -1.55 1.17
CA LEU A 5 -3.44 -0.20 1.69
C LEU A 5 -2.02 0.10 2.13
N CYS A 6 -1.38 1.09 1.51
CA CYS A 6 -0.08 1.57 1.93
C CYS A 6 -0.23 2.96 2.55
N LEU A 7 0.13 3.10 3.82
CA LEU A 7 0.00 4.34 4.58
C LEU A 7 1.33 4.81 5.15
N ARG A 8 1.44 6.12 5.34
CA ARG A 8 2.60 6.77 5.96
C ARG A 8 2.47 6.75 7.47
N ALA A 9 3.44 6.19 8.17
CA ALA A 9 3.48 6.26 9.64
C ALA A 9 4.91 6.30 10.16
N ARG A 10 5.12 6.68 11.42
CA ARG A 10 6.46 6.61 12.05
C ARG A 10 6.87 5.19 12.38
N ASN A 11 5.92 4.30 12.61
CA ASN A 11 6.15 2.89 12.91
C ASN A 11 4.97 2.01 12.48
N SER A 12 5.20 0.70 12.35
CA SER A 12 4.19 -0.26 11.90
C SER A 12 3.04 -0.44 12.89
N ARG A 13 3.29 -0.27 14.20
CA ARG A 13 2.25 -0.38 15.23
C ARG A 13 1.18 0.71 15.04
N ASP A 14 1.61 1.95 14.84
CA ASP A 14 0.73 3.08 14.59
C ASP A 14 -0.05 2.89 13.28
N ALA A 15 0.63 2.40 12.23
CA ALA A 15 -0.04 2.10 10.96
C ALA A 15 -1.16 1.04 11.12
N LYS A 16 -0.88 -0.04 11.87
CA LYS A 16 -1.86 -1.10 12.14
C LYS A 16 -2.99 -0.61 13.04
N LEU A 17 -2.66 0.20 14.06
CA LEU A 17 -3.64 0.77 14.97
C LEU A 17 -4.61 1.70 14.23
N ALA A 18 -4.11 2.51 13.29
CA ALA A 18 -4.94 3.37 12.45
C ALA A 18 -5.98 2.54 11.68
N ILE A 19 -5.58 1.44 11.04
CA ILE A 19 -6.51 0.55 10.32
C ILE A 19 -7.57 -0.03 11.29
N ASN A 20 -7.14 -0.51 12.46
CA ASN A 20 -8.03 -1.14 13.43
C ASN A 20 -9.05 -0.17 14.04
N ILE A 21 -8.64 1.07 14.37
CA ILE A 21 -9.55 2.11 14.90
C ILE A 21 -10.69 2.38 13.92
N HIS A 22 -10.41 2.33 12.62
CA HIS A 22 -11.42 2.49 11.57
C HIS A 22 -12.19 1.20 11.26
N GLN A 23 -12.11 0.18 12.12
CA GLN A 23 -12.76 -1.13 11.95
C GLN A 23 -12.32 -1.87 10.68
N GLY A 24 -11.17 -1.49 10.10
CA GLY A 24 -10.54 -2.27 9.04
C GLY A 24 -9.91 -3.53 9.65
N LYS A 25 -10.06 -4.66 8.99
CA LYS A 25 -9.44 -5.92 9.42
C LYS A 25 -8.14 -6.13 8.63
N VAL A 26 -7.01 -6.12 9.32
CA VAL A 26 -5.72 -6.48 8.69
C VAL A 26 -5.67 -7.98 8.44
N ILE A 27 -5.62 -8.37 7.16
CA ILE A 27 -5.50 -9.76 6.71
C ILE A 27 -4.04 -10.18 6.62
N ARG A 28 -3.17 -9.30 6.09
CA ARG A 28 -1.72 -9.54 5.97
C ARG A 28 -0.93 -8.27 6.27
N SER A 29 0.12 -8.38 7.08
CA SER A 29 1.00 -7.25 7.45
C SER A 29 2.30 -7.16 6.65
N ASN A 30 2.57 -8.14 5.78
CA ASN A 30 3.72 -8.24 4.89
C ASN A 30 3.29 -8.63 3.45
N PRO A 31 2.53 -7.76 2.76
CA PRO A 31 2.08 -8.04 1.39
C PRO A 31 3.25 -8.19 0.39
N ASP A 32 4.42 -7.63 0.69
CA ASP A 32 5.68 -7.78 -0.04
C ASP A 32 6.26 -9.20 -0.04
N ALA A 33 5.71 -10.12 0.76
CA ALA A 33 5.97 -11.55 0.61
C ALA A 33 5.44 -12.11 -0.73
N ASP A 34 4.47 -11.43 -1.36
CA ASP A 34 4.07 -11.72 -2.73
C ASP A 34 5.06 -11.08 -3.73
N PRO A 35 5.76 -11.88 -4.56
CA PRO A 35 6.73 -11.35 -5.52
C PRO A 35 6.16 -10.33 -6.49
N ALA A 36 4.91 -10.49 -6.94
CA ALA A 36 4.29 -9.52 -7.86
C ALA A 36 4.11 -8.16 -7.17
N PHE A 37 3.66 -8.18 -5.91
CA PHE A 37 3.42 -6.96 -5.15
C PHE A 37 4.74 -6.24 -4.86
N ARG A 38 5.77 -7.01 -4.48
CA ARG A 38 7.12 -6.47 -4.26
C ARG A 38 7.69 -5.83 -5.51
N ASN A 39 7.65 -6.52 -6.66
CA ASN A 39 8.18 -5.99 -7.92
C ASN A 39 7.46 -4.70 -8.34
N MET A 40 6.13 -4.66 -8.18
CA MET A 40 5.33 -3.47 -8.42
C MET A 40 5.72 -2.32 -7.47
N LEU A 41 5.90 -2.59 -6.18
CA LEU A 41 6.29 -1.57 -5.20
C LEU A 41 7.70 -1.02 -5.46
N GLU A 42 8.66 -1.90 -5.81
CA GLU A 42 10.01 -1.49 -6.23
C GLU A 42 9.97 -0.61 -7.47
N ALA A 43 9.13 -0.95 -8.46
CA ALA A 43 8.93 -0.13 -9.64
C ALA A 43 8.33 1.24 -9.31
N LEU A 44 7.38 1.32 -8.37
CA LEU A 44 6.88 2.62 -7.87
C LEU A 44 7.98 3.43 -7.20
N THR A 45 8.83 2.79 -6.39
CA THR A 45 9.99 3.44 -5.78
C THR A 45 10.96 3.99 -6.83
N ASN A 46 11.25 3.21 -7.88
CA ASN A 46 12.08 3.65 -9.00
C ASN A 46 11.47 4.83 -9.78
N LYS A 47 10.14 4.92 -9.82
CA LYS A 47 9.40 6.06 -10.41
C LYS A 47 9.30 7.28 -9.49
N GLY A 48 9.76 7.16 -8.26
CA GLY A 48 9.90 8.30 -7.34
C GLY A 48 9.10 8.19 -6.04
N LEU A 49 8.32 7.12 -5.82
CA LEU A 49 7.69 6.86 -4.52
C LEU A 49 8.76 6.82 -3.44
N LYS A 50 8.69 7.75 -2.49
CA LYS A 50 9.71 7.87 -1.45
C LYS A 50 9.51 6.79 -0.39
N PRO A 51 10.56 6.13 0.11
CA PRO A 51 10.43 5.19 1.22
C PRO A 51 10.00 5.90 2.52
N GLU A 52 10.37 7.18 2.66
CA GLU A 52 10.10 8.01 3.84
C GLU A 52 9.85 9.48 3.44
N ILE A 53 8.90 10.13 4.10
CA ILE A 53 8.59 11.57 3.98
C ILE A 53 8.29 12.07 5.40
N ASP A 54 8.94 13.15 5.87
CA ASP A 54 8.73 13.74 7.20
C ASP A 54 8.74 12.70 8.35
N ASP A 55 9.78 11.86 8.42
CA ASP A 55 9.95 10.73 9.36
C ASP A 55 8.84 9.67 9.30
N CYS A 56 8.00 9.70 8.25
CA CYS A 56 6.91 8.75 8.05
C CYS A 56 7.26 7.77 6.92
N ARG A 57 7.53 6.52 7.31
CA ARG A 57 7.79 5.41 6.41
C ARG A 57 6.51 4.89 5.79
N LEU A 58 6.64 4.26 4.62
CA LEU A 58 5.55 3.56 3.97
C LEU A 58 5.36 2.17 4.58
N PHE A 59 4.15 1.87 5.03
CA PHE A 59 3.75 0.54 5.50
C PHE A 59 2.55 0.05 4.71
N CYS A 60 2.67 -1.12 4.08
CA CYS A 60 1.63 -1.73 3.26
C CYS A 60 0.98 -2.91 3.99
N PHE A 61 -0.34 -3.03 3.85
CA PHE A 61 -1.15 -4.09 4.45
C PHE A 61 -2.19 -4.58 3.43
N LEU A 62 -2.51 -5.87 3.47
CA LEU A 62 -3.76 -6.35 2.88
C LEU A 62 -4.84 -6.20 3.94
N VAL A 63 -5.86 -5.39 3.66
CA VAL A 63 -6.95 -5.09 4.58
C VAL A 63 -8.28 -5.50 3.98
N GLU A 64 -9.21 -5.92 4.83
CA GLU A 64 -10.61 -6.09 4.50
C GLU A 64 -11.39 -4.94 5.15
N ASP A 65 -11.90 -4.04 4.31
CA ASP A 65 -12.63 -2.85 4.75
C ASP A 65 -13.68 -2.45 3.68
N PRO A 66 -14.94 -2.17 4.05
CA PRO A 66 -15.92 -1.60 3.13
C PRO A 66 -15.72 -0.11 2.85
N LYS A 67 -14.92 0.62 3.64
CA LYS A 67 -14.78 2.07 3.55
C LYS A 67 -13.81 2.50 2.44
N ASN A 68 -14.01 3.69 1.87
CA ASN A 68 -13.11 4.28 0.88
C ASN A 68 -11.89 4.96 1.55
N THR A 69 -10.90 5.36 0.75
CA THR A 69 -9.66 5.96 1.23
C THR A 69 -9.83 7.29 1.96
N ASP A 70 -10.81 8.10 1.56
CA ASP A 70 -11.11 9.40 2.18
C ASP A 70 -11.51 9.26 3.66
N PHE A 71 -11.87 8.06 4.11
CA PHE A 71 -12.23 7.78 5.49
C PHE A 71 -11.01 7.65 6.42
N TYR A 72 -9.82 7.31 5.90
CA TYR A 72 -8.60 7.27 6.70
C TYR A 72 -8.08 8.69 6.90
N GLN A 73 -8.75 9.45 7.78
CA GLN A 73 -8.37 10.81 8.15
C GLN A 73 -7.08 10.85 9.00
N PHE A 74 -6.65 9.70 9.52
CA PHE A 74 -5.48 9.57 10.37
C PHE A 74 -4.33 8.96 9.58
N ASN A 75 -3.32 9.78 9.32
CA ASN A 75 -2.13 9.44 8.54
C ASN A 75 -2.42 9.16 7.06
N GLU A 76 -1.55 9.71 6.20
CA GLU A 76 -1.80 9.76 4.76
C GLU A 76 -1.72 8.36 4.13
N VAL A 77 -2.85 7.89 3.55
CA VAL A 77 -2.82 6.75 2.63
C VAL A 77 -2.08 7.17 1.37
N GLU A 78 -0.99 6.49 1.06
CA GLU A 78 -0.18 6.75 -0.12
C GLU A 78 -0.74 6.02 -1.33
N LEU A 79 -1.14 4.76 -1.15
CA LEU A 79 -1.61 3.87 -2.22
C LEU A 79 -2.79 3.05 -1.72
N GLU A 80 -3.80 2.91 -2.58
CA GLU A 80 -4.89 1.96 -2.45
C GLU A 80 -4.97 1.14 -3.74
N ILE A 81 -4.95 -0.18 -3.60
CA ILE A 81 -4.99 -1.10 -4.73
C ILE A 81 -6.03 -2.16 -4.41
N SER A 82 -7.04 -2.32 -5.27
CA SER A 82 -8.03 -3.38 -5.12
C SER A 82 -7.34 -4.76 -5.20
N ASP A 83 -7.65 -5.64 -4.24
CA ASP A 83 -7.14 -7.02 -4.24
C ASP A 83 -7.63 -7.78 -5.48
N ASP A 84 -8.90 -7.58 -5.85
CA ASP A 84 -9.50 -8.22 -7.02
C ASP A 84 -8.85 -7.77 -8.33
N TRP A 85 -8.57 -6.47 -8.47
CA TRP A 85 -7.85 -5.95 -9.64
C TRP A 85 -6.42 -6.49 -9.68
N PHE A 86 -5.71 -6.46 -8.55
CA PHE A 86 -4.33 -6.91 -8.48
C PHE A 86 -4.20 -8.39 -8.84
N GLU A 87 -5.05 -9.24 -8.29
CA GLU A 87 -5.06 -10.67 -8.61
C GLU A 87 -5.49 -10.92 -10.07
N ALA A 88 -6.42 -10.13 -10.62
CA ALA A 88 -6.79 -10.21 -12.03
C ALA A 88 -5.59 -9.88 -12.94
N GLU A 89 -4.87 -8.78 -12.70
CA GLU A 89 -3.70 -8.39 -13.50
C GLU A 89 -2.54 -9.38 -13.34
N LYS A 90 -2.25 -9.79 -12.11
CA LYS A 90 -1.24 -10.80 -11.80
C LYS A 90 -1.53 -12.14 -12.50
N SER A 91 -2.81 -12.54 -12.60
CA SER A 91 -3.19 -13.77 -13.27
C SER A 91 -2.83 -13.79 -14.77
N LYS A 92 -2.82 -12.62 -15.43
CA LYS A 92 -2.47 -12.50 -16.86
C LYS A 92 -1.01 -12.85 -17.12
N VAL A 93 -0.13 -12.60 -16.15
CA VAL A 93 1.33 -12.77 -16.29
C VAL A 93 1.87 -14.00 -15.56
N ARG A 94 0.99 -14.81 -14.94
CA ARG A 94 1.37 -15.98 -14.11
C ARG A 94 2.17 -17.08 -14.83
N HIS A 95 2.12 -17.08 -16.16
CA HIS A 95 2.80 -18.07 -17.01
C HIS A 95 4.25 -17.65 -17.34
N LEU A 96 4.62 -16.39 -17.06
CA LEU A 96 5.96 -15.88 -17.24
C LEU A 96 6.85 -16.33 -16.07
N VAL A 97 8.16 -16.35 -16.31
CA VAL A 97 9.17 -16.76 -15.32
C VAL A 97 10.39 -15.84 -15.38
N GLY A 98 11.16 -15.80 -14.28
CA GLY A 98 12.41 -15.05 -14.20
C GLY A 98 12.23 -13.56 -14.49
N ALA A 99 13.16 -12.99 -15.27
CA ALA A 99 13.16 -11.57 -15.60
C ALA A 99 11.86 -11.10 -16.28
N ALA A 100 11.29 -11.91 -17.18
CA ALA A 100 10.03 -11.55 -17.86
C ALA A 100 8.87 -11.39 -16.88
N TYR A 101 8.81 -12.23 -15.84
CA TYR A 101 7.80 -12.09 -14.78
C TYR A 101 8.04 -10.82 -13.94
N CYS A 102 9.30 -10.54 -13.59
CA CYS A 102 9.65 -9.34 -12.84
C CYS A 102 9.28 -8.06 -13.60
N GLU A 103 9.62 -7.98 -14.89
CA GLU A 103 9.27 -6.84 -15.75
C GLU A 103 7.75 -6.69 -15.91
N ALA A 104 7.04 -7.78 -16.15
CA ALA A 104 5.59 -7.73 -16.34
C ALA A 104 4.85 -7.29 -15.06
N THR A 105 5.29 -7.76 -13.89
CA THR A 105 4.71 -7.33 -12.60
C THR A 105 5.13 -5.91 -12.20
N ALA A 106 6.34 -5.47 -12.59
CA ALA A 106 6.77 -4.08 -12.42
C ALA A 106 5.92 -3.09 -13.24
N LYS A 107 5.44 -3.49 -14.44
CA LYS A 107 4.56 -2.66 -15.29
C LYS A 107 3.20 -2.35 -14.64
N LEU A 108 2.74 -3.16 -13.69
CA LEU A 108 1.51 -2.85 -12.94
C LEU A 108 1.60 -1.49 -12.22
N ALA A 109 2.82 -1.05 -11.89
CA ALA A 109 3.06 0.27 -11.31
C ALA A 109 2.75 1.44 -12.26
N ASP A 110 2.58 1.22 -13.57
CA ASP A 110 2.21 2.28 -14.52
C ASP A 110 0.74 2.71 -14.34
N GLU A 111 -0.10 1.82 -13.82
CA GLU A 111 -1.54 2.07 -13.63
C GLU A 111 -1.87 2.67 -12.25
N ILE A 112 -0.89 2.74 -11.35
CA ILE A 112 -1.09 3.24 -9.99
C ILE A 112 -0.73 4.73 -9.93
N PRO A 113 -1.70 5.62 -9.67
CA PRO A 113 -1.42 7.05 -9.52
C PRO A 113 -0.60 7.30 -8.25
N MET A 114 0.46 8.12 -8.38
CA MET A 114 1.25 8.56 -7.23
C MET A 114 0.86 9.97 -6.79
N LYS A 115 0.74 10.15 -5.47
CA LYS A 115 0.60 11.48 -4.86
C LYS A 115 1.91 12.29 -4.97
N ASP A 116 1.84 13.60 -4.81
CA ASP A 116 3.04 14.45 -4.75
C ASP A 116 3.94 14.05 -3.58
N GLN A 117 5.16 13.59 -3.87
CA GLN A 117 6.13 13.11 -2.87
C GLN A 117 6.90 14.24 -2.17
N LYS A 118 6.67 15.51 -2.52
CA LYS A 118 7.27 16.68 -1.87
C LYS A 118 6.35 17.34 -0.84
N ARG A 119 5.11 16.86 -0.72
CA ARG A 119 4.12 17.36 0.24
C ARG A 119 4.55 17.08 1.68
N LYS A 120 4.06 17.89 2.62
CA LYS A 120 4.25 17.62 4.05
C LYS A 120 3.24 16.59 4.56
N ILE A 121 3.68 15.68 5.43
CA ILE A 121 2.81 14.72 6.11
C ILE A 121 2.42 15.27 7.47
N LYS A 122 1.13 15.56 7.67
CA LYS A 122 0.59 15.94 8.98
C LYS A 122 0.37 14.68 9.82
N TYR A 123 1.45 14.17 10.41
CA TYR A 123 1.38 12.96 11.23
C TYR A 123 0.52 13.16 12.49
N GLN A 124 -0.37 12.21 12.74
CA GLN A 124 -1.15 12.13 13.98
C GLN A 124 -1.00 10.73 14.58
N VAL A 125 -0.65 10.68 15.86
CA VAL A 125 -0.64 9.40 16.59
C VAL A 125 -2.08 8.89 16.67
N PRO A 126 -2.38 7.68 16.16
CA PRO A 126 -3.71 7.11 16.26
C PRO A 126 -4.06 6.92 17.74
N LYS A 127 -5.23 7.42 18.15
CA LYS A 127 -5.76 7.26 19.51
C LYS A 127 -7.06 6.48 19.42
N GLU A 128 -7.21 5.45 20.25
CA GLU A 128 -8.52 4.83 20.44
C GLU A 128 -9.48 5.91 20.93
N MET A 129 -10.61 6.08 20.24
CA MET A 129 -11.69 6.92 20.76
C MET A 129 -12.30 6.17 21.94
N ILE A 130 -12.06 6.67 23.15
CA ILE A 130 -12.69 6.23 24.40
C ILE A 130 -14.12 6.74 24.42
#